data_AF-A0A2D7Y726-F1
#
_entry.id   AF-A0A2D7Y726-F1
#
_cell.length_a   1.000
_cell.length_b   1.000
_cell.length_c   1.000
_cell.angle_alpha   90.00
_cell.angle_beta   90.00
_cell.angle_gamma   90.00
#
_symmetry.space_group_name_H-M   'P 1'
#
loop_
_entity.id
_entity.type
_entity.pdbx_description
1 polymer ?
#
loop_
_entity_poly.entity_id
_entity_poly.type
_entity_poly.pdbx_seq_one_letter_code
_entity_poly.pdbx_strand_id
1 'polypeptide(L)'
;MDFHDDADDADIPRLLEEIPLLYKAKAFAESLNANTWFSRLGEPLDEREQYLARVYLDGLGFPEAEPALLGDWDEAANAAETLDRDPIGWETEEMLRTGLVSRALERLDEEAVSMALTLVAEKTGDTARDAIEDAAAMADVEDMELVHAAAGALAQAANGAALVVLAEAEDDEPPHPFLARWRLFARGRWPVGLAGASYNIL
;
A
#
# COMPACT_ATOMS: atom_id res chain seq x y z
N MET A 1 -1.82 48.59 -10.75
CA MET A 1 -1.00 47.52 -10.14
C MET A 1 -1.76 47.17 -8.89
N ASP A 2 -2.71 46.26 -9.04
CA ASP A 2 -3.67 45.90 -8.00
C ASP A 2 -3.13 44.62 -7.37
N PHE A 3 -2.48 44.77 -6.21
CA PHE A 3 -2.15 43.64 -5.35
C PHE A 3 -3.39 43.41 -4.50
N HIS A 4 -4.31 42.58 -5.00
CA HIS A 4 -5.32 41.97 -4.12
C HIS A 4 -4.60 40.94 -3.26
N ASP A 5 -4.23 41.38 -2.07
CA ASP A 5 -3.71 40.59 -0.96
C ASP A 5 -4.91 40.19 -0.07
N ASP A 6 -5.80 39.37 -0.63
CA ASP A 6 -6.87 38.68 0.10
C ASP A 6 -6.52 37.19 0.16
N ALA A 7 -5.37 36.85 0.72
CA ALA A 7 -5.24 35.56 1.39
C ALA A 7 -6.08 35.67 2.67
N ASP A 8 -7.37 35.39 2.53
CA ASP A 8 -8.40 35.53 3.57
C ASP A 8 -7.91 34.90 4.89
N ASP A 9 -8.16 35.54 6.03
CA ASP A 9 -7.90 34.99 7.38
C ASP A 9 -8.53 33.58 7.58
N ALA A 10 -9.45 33.15 6.70
CA ALA A 10 -10.02 31.81 6.64
C ALA A 10 -9.08 30.73 6.08
N ASP A 11 -8.06 31.08 5.28
CA ASP A 11 -7.07 30.13 4.78
C ASP A 11 -6.04 29.75 5.86
N ILE A 12 -5.74 30.65 6.82
CA ILE A 12 -4.74 30.38 7.86
C ILE A 12 -5.15 29.19 8.75
N PRO A 13 -6.37 29.11 9.34
CA PRO A 13 -6.80 27.96 10.12
C PRO A 13 -6.77 26.64 9.34
N ARG A 14 -7.22 26.65 8.08
CA ARG A 14 -7.20 25.48 7.20
C ARG A 14 -5.78 24.98 6.97
N LEU A 15 -4.87 25.89 6.58
CA LEU A 15 -3.46 25.57 6.38
C LEU A 15 -2.81 25.01 7.65
N LEU A 16 -3.16 25.54 8.83
CA LEU A 16 -2.64 25.01 10.11
C LEU A 16 -3.12 23.59 10.42
N GLU A 17 -4.29 23.18 9.92
CA GLU A 17 -4.78 21.79 10.01
C GLU A 17 -4.11 20.88 8.98
N GLU A 18 -3.80 21.38 7.78
CA GLU A 18 -3.14 20.62 6.70
C GLU A 18 -1.68 20.30 7.01
N ILE A 19 -0.93 21.26 7.56
CA ILE A 19 0.52 21.18 7.77
C ILE A 19 0.94 19.90 8.55
N PRO A 20 0.33 19.55 9.70
CA PRO A 20 0.69 18.33 10.43
C PRO A 20 0.52 17.05 9.61
N LEU A 21 -0.55 16.93 8.82
CA LEU A 21 -0.83 15.75 8.00
C LEU A 21 0.21 15.60 6.87
N LEU A 22 0.56 16.72 6.23
CA LEU A 22 1.61 16.73 5.21
C LEU A 22 2.99 16.37 5.80
N TYR A 23 3.29 16.81 7.02
CA TYR A 23 4.50 16.36 7.73
C TYR A 23 4.48 14.86 8.04
N LYS A 24 3.34 14.30 8.45
CA LYS A 24 3.20 12.85 8.66
C LYS A 24 3.41 12.07 7.36
N ALA A 25 2.79 12.49 6.27
CA ALA A 25 2.95 11.84 4.96
C ALA A 25 4.40 11.91 4.46
N LYS A 26 5.05 13.06 4.63
CA LYS A 26 6.49 13.20 4.35
C LYS A 26 7.34 12.27 5.22
N ALA A 27 7.09 12.22 6.53
CA ALA A 27 7.82 11.33 7.43
C ALA A 27 7.63 9.86 7.06
N PHE A 28 6.41 9.47 6.65
CA PHE A 28 6.13 8.16 6.11
C PHE A 28 6.96 7.89 4.84
N ALA A 29 6.97 8.81 3.87
CA ALA A 29 7.75 8.69 2.64
C ALA A 29 9.26 8.58 2.91
N GLU A 30 9.77 9.32 3.90
CA GLU A 30 11.18 9.25 4.33
C GLU A 30 11.52 7.95 5.08
N SER A 31 10.52 7.27 5.66
CA SER A 31 10.69 6.00 6.35
C SER A 31 10.75 4.78 5.42
N LEU A 32 10.47 4.96 4.13
CA LEU A 32 10.51 3.90 3.12
C LEU A 32 11.95 3.38 2.98
N ASN A 33 12.24 2.25 3.64
CA ASN A 33 13.55 1.63 3.66
C ASN A 33 13.57 0.45 2.68
N ALA A 34 14.35 0.58 1.61
CA ALA A 34 14.47 -0.41 0.53
C ALA A 34 14.99 -1.79 1.00
N ASN A 35 15.74 -1.84 2.11
CA ASN A 35 16.59 -2.99 2.42
C ASN A 35 15.85 -4.31 2.68
N THR A 36 14.53 -4.27 2.89
CA THR A 36 13.75 -5.47 3.21
C THR A 36 12.82 -5.91 2.11
N TRP A 37 12.62 -5.15 1.04
CA TRP A 37 11.61 -5.48 0.04
C TRP A 37 11.98 -6.74 -0.73
N PHE A 38 10.99 -7.61 -0.93
CA PHE A 38 11.15 -8.89 -1.62
C PHE A 38 12.28 -9.79 -1.06
N SER A 39 12.74 -9.55 0.18
CA SER A 39 13.88 -10.27 0.76
C SER A 39 13.54 -11.63 1.35
N ARG A 40 12.24 -11.94 1.52
CA ARG A 40 11.76 -13.17 2.20
C ARG A 40 10.79 -13.97 1.34
N LEU A 41 10.79 -13.78 0.02
CA LEU A 41 9.88 -14.46 -0.89
C LEU A 41 10.00 -15.99 -0.75
N GLY A 42 8.85 -16.67 -0.65
CA GLY A 42 8.75 -18.13 -0.55
C GLY A 42 9.08 -18.71 0.84
N GLU A 43 9.52 -17.89 1.81
CA GLU A 43 9.77 -18.38 3.17
C GLU A 43 8.45 -18.69 3.92
N PRO A 44 8.42 -19.63 4.87
CA PRO A 44 7.23 -19.84 5.71
C PRO A 44 6.76 -18.55 6.40
N LEU A 45 5.45 -18.31 6.43
CA LEU A 45 4.87 -17.15 7.10
C LEU A 45 5.04 -17.27 8.62
N ASP A 46 5.69 -16.29 9.24
CA ASP A 46 5.79 -16.22 10.70
C ASP A 46 4.49 -15.74 11.37
N GLU A 47 4.42 -15.82 12.70
CA GLU A 47 3.23 -15.45 13.48
C GLU A 47 2.78 -14.01 13.21
N ARG A 48 3.72 -13.09 12.95
CA ARG A 48 3.40 -11.69 12.69
C ARG A 48 2.83 -11.52 11.28
N GLU A 49 3.39 -12.21 10.31
CA GLU A 49 2.90 -12.22 8.92
C GLU A 49 1.50 -12.84 8.84
N GLN A 50 1.26 -13.95 9.55
CA GLN A 50 -0.07 -14.56 9.68
C GLN A 50 -1.08 -13.60 10.32
N TYR A 51 -0.70 -12.90 11.39
CA TYR A 51 -1.54 -11.89 12.01
C TYR A 51 -1.88 -10.74 11.05
N LEU A 52 -0.90 -10.20 10.32
CA LEU A 52 -1.14 -9.12 9.36
C LEU A 52 -2.05 -9.57 8.21
N ALA A 53 -1.84 -10.79 7.71
CA ALA A 53 -2.70 -11.37 6.69
C ALA A 53 -4.14 -11.54 7.20
N ARG A 54 -4.33 -11.95 8.46
CA ARG A 54 -5.64 -12.03 9.10
C ARG A 54 -6.31 -10.66 9.24
N VAL A 55 -5.58 -9.66 9.71
CA VAL A 55 -6.10 -8.27 9.81
C VAL A 55 -6.55 -7.75 8.44
N TYR A 56 -5.78 -8.02 7.39
CA TYR A 56 -6.15 -7.64 6.03
C TYR A 56 -7.46 -8.30 5.59
N LEU A 57 -7.58 -9.61 5.77
CA LEU A 57 -8.78 -10.38 5.42
C LEU A 57 -10.02 -9.94 6.19
N ASP A 58 -9.91 -9.80 7.52
CA ASP A 58 -11.00 -9.38 8.39
C ASP A 58 -11.42 -7.93 8.06
N GLY A 59 -10.47 -7.05 7.78
CA GLY A 59 -10.71 -5.66 7.39
C GLY A 59 -11.41 -5.51 6.04
N LEU A 60 -11.21 -6.47 5.12
CA LEU A 60 -11.95 -6.54 3.86
C LEU A 60 -13.28 -7.29 4.01
N GLY A 61 -13.59 -7.89 5.16
CA GLY A 61 -14.83 -8.64 5.37
C GLY A 61 -14.81 -10.06 4.80
N PHE A 62 -13.64 -10.68 4.69
CA PHE A 62 -13.46 -12.08 4.27
C PHE A 62 -12.88 -12.96 5.40
N PRO A 63 -13.59 -13.12 6.54
CA PRO A 63 -13.06 -13.85 7.70
C PRO A 63 -12.89 -15.35 7.45
N GLU A 64 -13.60 -15.91 6.47
CA GLU A 64 -13.51 -17.34 6.10
C GLU A 64 -12.36 -17.62 5.12
N ALA A 65 -11.73 -16.58 4.58
CA ALA A 65 -10.54 -16.75 3.76
C ALA A 65 -9.32 -16.99 4.65
N GLU A 66 -8.29 -17.62 4.08
CA GLU A 66 -7.06 -17.97 4.78
C GLU A 66 -5.82 -17.39 4.06
N PRO A 67 -4.78 -17.00 4.81
CA PRO A 67 -3.48 -16.71 4.22
C PRO A 67 -2.91 -17.96 3.53
N ALA A 68 -2.46 -17.81 2.30
CA ALA A 68 -1.84 -18.87 1.50
C ALA A 68 -0.42 -18.46 1.10
N LEU A 69 0.57 -19.26 1.51
CA LEU A 69 1.96 -19.09 1.09
C LEU A 69 2.12 -19.60 -0.35
N LEU A 70 2.72 -18.78 -1.19
CA LEU A 70 3.23 -19.16 -2.50
C LEU A 70 4.71 -19.52 -2.38
N GLY A 71 5.15 -20.54 -3.11
CA GLY A 71 6.52 -21.04 -3.08
C GLY A 71 7.49 -20.24 -3.95
N ASP A 72 7.01 -19.68 -5.05
CA ASP A 72 7.82 -19.01 -6.06
C ASP A 72 7.03 -17.99 -6.91
N TRP A 73 7.74 -17.37 -7.84
CA TRP A 73 7.19 -16.38 -8.76
C TRP A 73 6.20 -16.98 -9.77
N ASP A 74 6.34 -18.25 -10.16
CA ASP A 74 5.41 -18.93 -11.07
C ASP A 74 4.04 -19.13 -10.38
N GLU A 75 4.04 -19.54 -9.10
CA GLU A 75 2.83 -19.61 -8.30
C GLU A 75 2.20 -18.22 -8.11
N ALA A 76 3.00 -17.17 -7.95
CA ALA A 76 2.50 -15.79 -7.89
C ALA A 76 1.85 -15.34 -9.21
N ALA A 77 2.43 -15.67 -10.36
CA ALA A 77 1.83 -15.38 -11.67
C ALA A 77 0.47 -16.09 -11.82
N ASN A 78 0.40 -17.38 -11.49
CA ASN A 78 -0.85 -18.15 -11.54
C ASN A 78 -1.92 -17.59 -10.59
N ALA A 79 -1.53 -17.13 -9.40
CA ALA A 79 -2.43 -16.47 -8.47
C ALA A 79 -2.95 -15.14 -9.03
N ALA A 80 -2.08 -14.33 -9.65
CA ALA A 80 -2.45 -13.07 -10.27
C ALA A 80 -3.48 -13.25 -11.41
N GLU A 81 -3.30 -14.25 -12.27
CA GLU A 81 -4.29 -14.57 -13.32
C GLU A 81 -5.67 -14.95 -12.76
N THR A 82 -5.70 -15.54 -11.56
CA THR A 82 -6.97 -15.92 -10.91
C THR A 82 -7.67 -14.67 -10.36
N LEU A 83 -6.94 -13.69 -9.84
CA LEU A 83 -7.48 -12.42 -9.36
C LEU A 83 -8.21 -11.66 -10.47
N ASP A 84 -7.66 -11.63 -11.68
CA ASP A 84 -8.27 -10.97 -12.84
C ASP A 84 -9.67 -11.53 -13.18
N ARG A 85 -9.96 -12.76 -12.74
CA ARG A 85 -11.25 -13.43 -12.99
C ARG A 85 -12.25 -13.26 -11.85
N ASP A 86 -11.80 -12.92 -10.64
CA ASP A 86 -12.63 -12.74 -9.44
C ASP A 86 -12.32 -11.41 -8.76
N PRO A 87 -12.93 -10.30 -9.22
CA PRO A 87 -12.54 -8.96 -8.81
C PRO A 87 -13.09 -8.55 -7.43
N ILE A 88 -13.76 -9.43 -6.68
CA ILE A 88 -14.46 -9.04 -5.44
C ILE A 88 -13.53 -8.44 -4.38
N GLY A 89 -12.31 -8.97 -4.26
CA GLY A 89 -11.28 -8.43 -3.38
C GLY A 89 -10.88 -7.01 -3.80
N TRP A 90 -10.72 -6.79 -5.10
CA TRP A 90 -10.37 -5.49 -5.66
C TRP A 90 -11.49 -4.46 -5.47
N GLU A 91 -12.75 -4.82 -5.74
CA GLU A 91 -13.91 -3.94 -5.54
C GLU A 91 -14.00 -3.47 -4.08
N THR A 92 -13.75 -4.39 -3.14
CA THR A 92 -13.77 -4.07 -1.71
C THR A 92 -12.62 -3.15 -1.32
N GLU A 93 -11.41 -3.39 -1.85
CA GLU A 93 -10.29 -2.45 -1.68
C GLU A 93 -10.63 -1.06 -2.24
N GLU A 94 -11.28 -0.97 -3.41
CA GLU A 94 -11.68 0.30 -4.01
C GLU A 94 -12.69 1.08 -3.15
N MET A 95 -13.64 0.37 -2.54
CA MET A 95 -14.58 0.98 -1.60
C MET A 95 -13.86 1.55 -0.38
N LEU A 96 -12.92 0.80 0.22
CA LEU A 96 -12.14 1.29 1.36
C LEU A 96 -11.26 2.48 0.97
N ARG A 97 -10.62 2.42 -0.20
CA ARG A 97 -9.78 3.52 -0.72
C ARG A 97 -10.59 4.79 -0.91
N THR A 98 -11.78 4.68 -1.49
CA THR A 98 -12.71 5.81 -1.66
C THR A 98 -13.09 6.43 -0.32
N GLY A 99 -13.31 5.61 0.71
CA GLY A 99 -13.56 6.06 2.08
C GLY A 99 -12.40 6.83 2.68
N LEU A 100 -11.16 6.33 2.54
CA LEU A 100 -9.96 7.02 3.01
C LEU A 100 -9.72 8.35 2.28
N VAL A 101 -9.90 8.38 0.96
CA VAL A 101 -9.78 9.61 0.16
C VAL A 101 -10.81 10.63 0.63
N SER A 102 -12.07 10.21 0.80
CA SER A 102 -13.13 11.10 1.29
C SER A 102 -12.78 11.69 2.66
N ARG A 103 -12.25 10.87 3.57
CA ARG A 103 -11.83 11.30 4.90
C ARG A 103 -10.61 12.23 4.89
N ALA A 104 -9.62 11.97 4.04
CA ALA A 104 -8.47 12.85 3.86
C ALA A 104 -8.92 14.24 3.33
N LEU A 105 -9.87 14.25 2.40
CA LEU A 105 -10.44 15.48 1.81
C LEU A 105 -11.31 16.29 2.79
N GLU A 106 -11.62 15.78 3.97
CA GLU A 106 -12.26 16.57 5.03
C GLU A 106 -11.30 17.61 5.63
N ARG A 107 -9.98 17.41 5.49
CA ARG A 107 -8.92 18.25 6.09
C ARG A 107 -7.89 18.78 5.11
N LEU A 108 -7.74 18.12 3.97
CA LEU A 108 -6.81 18.49 2.91
C LEU A 108 -7.58 18.82 1.64
N ASP A 109 -7.07 19.72 0.82
CA ASP A 109 -7.57 19.83 -0.54
C ASP A 109 -7.01 18.70 -1.45
N GLU A 110 -7.61 18.56 -2.64
CA GLU A 110 -7.27 17.51 -3.60
C GLU A 110 -5.83 17.62 -4.09
N GLU A 111 -5.30 18.85 -4.21
CA GLU A 111 -3.93 19.10 -4.64
C GLU A 111 -2.94 18.61 -3.58
N ALA A 112 -3.18 18.92 -2.30
CA ALA A 112 -2.38 18.46 -1.18
C ALA A 112 -2.35 16.93 -1.06
N VAL A 113 -3.50 16.26 -1.19
CA VAL A 113 -3.59 14.79 -1.21
C VAL A 113 -2.79 14.22 -2.39
N SER A 114 -3.00 14.76 -3.60
CA SER A 114 -2.30 14.33 -4.81
C SER A 114 -0.78 14.49 -4.70
N MET A 115 -0.31 15.62 -4.17
CA MET A 115 1.12 15.87 -3.94
C MET A 115 1.72 14.90 -2.92
N ALA A 116 1.02 14.62 -1.83
CA ALA A 116 1.48 13.67 -0.81
C ALA A 116 1.60 12.25 -1.38
N LEU A 117 0.61 11.79 -2.15
CA LEU A 117 0.64 10.47 -2.80
C LEU A 117 1.72 10.39 -3.88
N THR A 118 1.92 11.46 -4.65
CA THR A 118 3.00 11.54 -5.65
C THR A 118 4.36 11.42 -4.98
N LEU A 119 4.61 12.13 -3.88
CA LEU A 119 5.85 12.03 -3.12
C LEU A 119 6.12 10.59 -2.64
N VAL A 120 5.09 9.91 -2.14
CA VAL A 120 5.20 8.51 -1.69
C VAL A 120 5.48 7.58 -2.87
N ALA A 121 4.80 7.77 -4.00
CA ALA A 121 5.00 6.96 -5.20
C ALA A 121 6.41 7.10 -5.76
N GLU A 122 6.94 8.33 -5.86
CA GLU A 122 8.31 8.60 -6.29
C GLU A 122 9.32 7.91 -5.38
N LYS A 123 9.19 8.10 -4.05
CA LYS A 123 10.10 7.48 -3.08
C LYS A 123 10.05 5.97 -3.12
N THR A 124 8.86 5.38 -3.25
CA THR A 124 8.69 3.93 -3.36
C THR A 124 9.32 3.40 -4.64
N GLY A 125 9.11 4.07 -5.78
CA GLY A 125 9.71 3.68 -7.06
C GLY A 125 11.23 3.67 -7.02
N ASP A 126 11.84 4.72 -6.47
CA ASP A 126 13.31 4.84 -6.34
C ASP A 126 13.94 3.68 -5.58
N THR A 127 13.25 3.20 -4.55
CA THR A 127 13.77 2.19 -3.62
C THR A 127 13.38 0.77 -4.05
N ALA A 128 12.34 0.62 -4.88
CA ALA A 128 11.73 -0.66 -5.23
C ALA A 128 12.47 -1.33 -6.37
N ARG A 129 12.98 -0.50 -7.27
CA ARG A 129 13.64 -0.92 -8.49
C ARG A 129 14.79 -1.88 -8.23
N ASP A 130 15.76 -1.48 -7.41
CA ASP A 130 16.92 -2.31 -7.15
C ASP A 130 16.52 -3.59 -6.42
N ALA A 131 15.64 -3.49 -5.41
CA ALA A 131 15.20 -4.64 -4.62
C ALA A 131 14.46 -5.69 -5.46
N ILE A 132 13.61 -5.25 -6.39
CA ILE A 132 12.83 -6.17 -7.23
C ILE A 132 13.66 -6.74 -8.38
N GLU A 133 14.55 -5.95 -8.98
CA GLU A 133 15.47 -6.44 -10.01
C GLU A 133 16.41 -7.50 -9.41
N ASP A 134 16.94 -7.26 -8.21
CA ASP A 134 17.76 -8.23 -7.49
C ASP A 134 16.98 -9.51 -7.14
N ALA A 135 15.77 -9.39 -6.60
CA ALA A 135 14.95 -10.54 -6.23
C ALA A 135 14.55 -11.39 -7.45
N ALA A 136 14.18 -10.74 -8.56
CA ALA A 136 13.85 -11.40 -9.82
C ALA A 136 15.07 -12.11 -10.41
N ALA A 137 16.24 -11.46 -10.42
CA ALA A 137 17.49 -12.05 -10.91
C ALA A 137 17.93 -13.26 -10.07
N MET A 138 17.78 -13.21 -8.74
CA MET A 138 18.10 -14.35 -7.86
C MET A 138 17.19 -15.57 -8.12
N ALA A 139 15.95 -15.32 -8.54
CA ALA A 139 14.98 -16.36 -8.86
C ALA A 139 14.96 -16.76 -10.35
N ASP A 140 15.88 -16.23 -11.18
CA ASP A 140 15.95 -16.47 -12.63
C ASP A 140 14.63 -16.13 -13.36
N VAL A 141 13.94 -15.07 -12.92
CA VAL A 141 12.67 -14.61 -13.50
C VAL A 141 12.94 -13.81 -14.76
N GLU A 142 12.53 -14.33 -15.91
CA GLU A 142 12.62 -13.64 -17.22
C GLU A 142 11.37 -12.80 -17.54
N ASP A 143 10.25 -13.06 -16.85
CA ASP A 143 8.99 -12.37 -17.10
C ASP A 143 8.98 -10.96 -16.49
N MET A 144 9.30 -9.97 -17.33
CA MET A 144 9.29 -8.57 -16.94
C MET A 144 7.89 -8.02 -16.65
N GLU A 145 6.82 -8.61 -17.18
CA GLU A 145 5.46 -8.18 -16.85
C GLU A 145 5.14 -8.53 -15.39
N LEU A 146 5.56 -9.72 -14.95
CA LEU A 146 5.43 -10.15 -13.55
C LEU A 146 6.25 -9.27 -12.59
N VAL A 147 7.49 -8.94 -12.97
CA VAL A 147 8.34 -8.00 -12.21
C VAL A 147 7.65 -6.63 -12.08
N HIS A 148 7.13 -6.08 -13.18
CA HIS A 148 6.40 -4.82 -13.13
C HIS A 148 5.10 -4.90 -12.29
N ALA A 149 4.40 -6.05 -12.31
CA ALA A 149 3.21 -6.27 -11.50
C ALA A 149 3.54 -6.24 -10.00
N ALA A 150 4.63 -6.90 -9.57
CA ALA A 150 5.10 -6.86 -8.20
C ALA A 150 5.52 -5.44 -7.76
N ALA A 151 6.23 -4.69 -8.62
CA ALA A 151 6.58 -3.29 -8.35
C ALA A 151 5.33 -2.41 -8.22
N GLY A 152 4.36 -2.60 -9.12
CA GLY A 152 3.06 -1.92 -9.07
C GLY A 152 2.29 -2.23 -7.79
N ALA A 153 2.28 -3.48 -7.35
CA ALA A 153 1.62 -3.90 -6.11
C ALA A 153 2.26 -3.25 -4.87
N LEU A 154 3.60 -3.13 -4.83
CA LEU A 154 4.30 -2.40 -3.77
C LEU A 154 3.94 -0.91 -3.77
N ALA A 155 3.94 -0.26 -4.94
CA ALA A 155 3.54 1.14 -5.08
C ALA A 155 2.09 1.38 -4.63
N GLN A 156 1.17 0.47 -4.99
CA GLN A 156 -0.23 0.52 -4.55
C GLN A 156 -0.36 0.37 -3.03
N ALA A 157 0.40 -0.55 -2.41
CA ALA A 157 0.40 -0.73 -0.96
C ALA A 157 0.96 0.49 -0.22
N ALA A 158 2.03 1.10 -0.74
CA ALA A 158 2.59 2.35 -0.19
C ALA A 158 1.58 3.50 -0.25
N ASN A 159 0.89 3.67 -1.39
CA ASN A 159 -0.17 4.66 -1.53
C ASN A 159 -1.34 4.40 -0.57
N GLY A 160 -1.77 3.14 -0.43
CA GLY A 160 -2.80 2.76 0.53
C GLY A 160 -2.43 3.10 1.97
N ALA A 161 -1.19 2.84 2.38
CA ALA A 161 -0.69 3.22 3.71
C ALA A 161 -0.59 4.75 3.88
N ALA A 162 -0.17 5.48 2.85
CA ALA A 162 -0.17 6.94 2.87
C ALA A 162 -1.58 7.51 3.06
N LEU A 163 -2.59 6.94 2.36
CA LEU A 163 -3.99 7.32 2.56
C LEU A 163 -4.47 7.06 3.99
N VAL A 164 -4.07 5.96 4.61
CA VAL A 164 -4.37 5.68 6.03
C VAL A 164 -3.80 6.77 6.94
N VAL A 165 -2.56 7.20 6.69
CA VAL A 165 -1.91 8.29 7.44
C VAL A 165 -2.61 9.64 7.21
N LEU A 166 -2.95 9.97 5.97
CA LEU A 166 -3.64 11.22 5.62
C LEU A 166 -5.06 11.26 6.19
N ALA A 167 -5.71 10.10 6.32
CA ALA A 167 -7.03 9.95 6.94
C ALA A 167 -6.98 9.82 8.47
N GLU A 168 -5.79 9.90 9.10
CA GLU A 168 -5.59 9.73 10.54
C GLU A 168 -6.18 8.41 11.08
N ALA A 169 -5.96 7.32 10.34
CA ALA A 169 -6.43 5.97 10.66
C ALA A 169 -5.26 5.02 11.01
N GLU A 170 -4.05 5.54 11.19
CA GLU A 170 -2.85 4.73 11.47
C GLU A 170 -2.85 4.05 12.85
N ASP A 171 -3.62 4.60 13.79
CA ASP A 171 -3.74 4.16 15.19
C ASP A 171 -4.99 3.29 15.44
N ASP A 172 -5.75 2.95 14.40
CA ASP A 172 -6.91 2.05 14.52
C ASP A 172 -6.49 0.66 15.06
N GLU A 173 -7.34 0.04 15.88
CA GLU A 173 -7.15 -1.30 16.43
C GLU A 173 -8.39 -2.18 16.14
N PRO A 174 -8.25 -3.25 15.32
CA PRO A 174 -7.05 -3.65 14.58
C PRO A 174 -6.65 -2.63 13.50
N PRO A 175 -5.38 -2.64 13.04
CA PRO A 175 -4.90 -1.66 12.06
C PRO A 175 -5.64 -1.79 10.73
N HIS A 176 -5.80 -0.67 10.02
CA HIS A 176 -6.46 -0.65 8.70
C HIS A 176 -5.84 -1.69 7.73
N PRO A 177 -6.64 -2.41 6.91
CA PRO A 177 -6.14 -3.46 6.02
C PRO A 177 -5.01 -3.00 5.09
N PHE A 178 -5.05 -1.79 4.54
CA PHE A 178 -3.93 -1.26 3.74
C PHE A 178 -2.63 -1.10 4.53
N LEU A 179 -2.71 -0.75 5.82
CA LEU A 179 -1.54 -0.69 6.68
C LEU A 179 -1.00 -2.10 6.98
N ALA A 180 -1.89 -3.09 7.11
CA ALA A 180 -1.51 -4.48 7.26
C ALA A 180 -0.79 -5.03 6.00
N ARG A 181 -1.35 -4.77 4.81
CA ARG A 181 -0.73 -5.12 3.51
C ARG A 181 0.62 -4.46 3.33
N TRP A 182 0.72 -3.16 3.60
CA TRP A 182 1.99 -2.43 3.58
C TRP A 182 3.04 -3.05 4.52
N ARG A 183 2.63 -3.42 5.74
CA ARG A 183 3.53 -4.05 6.71
C ARG A 183 4.01 -5.44 6.27
N LEU A 184 3.29 -6.17 5.42
CA LEU A 184 3.79 -7.40 4.79
C LEU A 184 4.92 -7.08 3.80
N PHE A 185 4.75 -6.06 2.94
CA PHE A 185 5.81 -5.59 2.05
C PHE A 185 7.06 -5.12 2.80
N ALA A 186 6.88 -4.34 3.88
CA ALA A 186 7.98 -3.90 4.73
C ALA A 186 8.74 -5.06 5.40
N ARG A 187 8.15 -6.25 5.47
CA ARG A 187 8.78 -7.49 5.95
C ARG A 187 9.39 -8.34 4.84
N GLY A 188 9.35 -7.87 3.60
CA GLY A 188 9.93 -8.56 2.44
C GLY A 188 9.03 -9.56 1.75
N ARG A 189 7.72 -9.49 2.01
CA ARG A 189 6.70 -10.29 1.33
C ARG A 189 6.12 -9.56 0.15
N TRP A 190 5.57 -10.31 -0.79
CA TRP A 190 4.70 -9.82 -1.84
C TRP A 190 3.28 -10.39 -1.66
N PRO A 191 2.35 -9.62 -1.07
CA PRO A 191 0.94 -9.99 -1.03
C PRO A 191 0.29 -9.78 -2.41
N VAL A 192 0.23 -10.86 -3.19
CA VAL A 192 -0.28 -10.88 -4.56
C VAL A 192 -1.74 -10.44 -4.59
N GLY A 193 -2.57 -11.01 -3.71
CA GLY A 193 -3.97 -10.59 -3.57
C GLY A 193 -4.90 -11.71 -3.10
N LEU A 194 -6.15 -11.33 -2.83
CA LEU A 194 -7.22 -12.25 -2.41
C LEU A 194 -7.93 -12.84 -3.63
N ALA A 195 -7.77 -14.15 -3.85
CA ALA A 195 -8.46 -14.89 -4.90
C ALA A 195 -9.35 -15.97 -4.26
N GLY A 196 -10.67 -15.87 -4.44
CA GLY A 196 -11.62 -16.78 -3.79
C GLY A 196 -11.48 -16.78 -2.27
N ALA A 197 -11.03 -17.90 -1.70
CA ALA A 197 -10.85 -18.09 -0.25
C ALA A 197 -9.39 -17.98 0.22
N SER A 198 -8.47 -17.55 -0.65
CA SER A 198 -7.04 -17.52 -0.36
C SER A 198 -6.47 -16.12 -0.53
N TYR A 199 -5.83 -15.59 0.52
CA TYR A 199 -4.97 -14.42 0.40
C TYR A 199 -3.55 -14.87 0.08
N ASN A 200 -3.18 -14.77 -1.20
CA ASN A 200 -1.93 -15.30 -1.72
C ASN A 200 -0.77 -14.35 -1.41
N ILE A 201 0.26 -14.88 -0.75
CA ILE A 201 1.44 -14.13 -0.30
C ILE A 201 2.69 -14.93 -0.68
N LEU A 202 3.59 -14.27 -1.41
CA LEU A 202 4.94 -14.77 -1.67
C LEU A 202 5.92 -14.20 -0.62
#